data_AF-A0AA95SB36-F1
#
_entry.id   AF-A0AA95SB36-F1
#
_cell.length_a   1.000
_cell.length_b   1.000
_cell.length_c   1.000
_cell.angle_alpha   90.00
_cell.angle_beta   90.00
_cell.angle_gamma   90.00
#
_symmetry.space_group_name_H-M   'P 1'
#
loop_
_entity.id
_entity.type
_entity.pdbx_description
1 polymer ?
#
loop_
_entity_poly.entity_id
_entity_poly.type
_entity_poly.pdbx_seq_one_letter_code
_entity_poly.pdbx_strand_id
1 'polypeptide(L)'
;MPDWKAILSYRPRNVLTAVITMSFAVKLRNLRDNQNWLQKTLAKMMNLHRSKISRIETGKVIPDYQTLVKFAEVFKIEKDYLVMELDQQNRKPENKGYLAKESLEDPELVMISQLLEKEPELKKILVELHLMAPKRRAFYADQVISLIKVNERHLDKM
;
A
#
# COMPACT_ATOMS: atom_id res chain seq x y z
N MET A 1 -23.41 14.91 -1.26
CA MET A 1 -22.63 13.70 -0.96
C MET A 1 -21.15 14.08 -0.94
N PRO A 2 -20.33 13.61 0.02
CA PRO A 2 -18.89 13.86 0.00
C PRO A 2 -18.28 13.21 -1.25
N ASP A 3 -17.42 13.95 -1.95
CA ASP A 3 -16.73 13.46 -3.16
C ASP A 3 -15.61 12.49 -2.77
N TRP A 4 -15.94 11.20 -2.73
CA TRP A 4 -15.00 10.13 -2.40
C TRP A 4 -13.87 9.98 -3.44
N LYS A 5 -14.03 10.55 -4.66
CA LYS A 5 -12.93 10.60 -5.64
C LYS A 5 -11.79 11.50 -5.16
N ALA A 6 -12.09 12.54 -4.37
CA ALA A 6 -11.10 13.43 -3.78
C ALA A 6 -10.20 12.73 -2.73
N ILE A 7 -10.76 11.74 -2.03
CA ILE A 7 -10.02 10.92 -1.05
C ILE A 7 -9.10 9.91 -1.76
N LEU A 8 -9.56 9.33 -2.87
CA LEU A 8 -8.74 8.45 -3.71
C LEU A 8 -7.68 9.22 -4.53
N SER A 9 -7.89 10.50 -4.80
CA SER A 9 -6.91 11.38 -5.45
C SER A 9 -5.89 11.99 -4.48
N TYR A 10 -5.95 11.68 -3.19
CA TYR A 10 -5.00 12.18 -2.20
C TYR A 10 -3.59 11.65 -2.50
N ARG A 11 -2.73 12.51 -3.06
CA ARG A 11 -1.29 12.27 -3.14
C ARG A 11 -0.64 12.70 -1.81
N PRO A 12 -0.14 11.78 -0.98
CA PRO A 12 0.60 12.17 0.20
C PRO A 12 1.84 12.95 -0.22
N ARG A 13 2.12 14.04 0.50
CA ARG A 13 3.25 14.94 0.24
C ARG A 13 4.62 14.27 0.46
N ASN A 14 4.63 13.01 0.91
CA ASN A 14 5.82 12.26 1.24
C ASN A 14 5.65 10.77 0.87
N VAL A 15 6.58 10.25 0.08
CA VAL A 15 6.53 8.89 -0.49
C VAL A 15 6.64 7.81 0.61
N LEU A 16 7.35 8.12 1.70
CA LEU A 16 7.49 7.25 2.87
C LEU A 16 6.16 6.97 3.59
N THR A 17 5.18 7.87 3.50
CA THR A 17 3.85 7.69 4.11
C THR A 17 2.95 6.78 3.30
N ALA A 18 3.19 6.66 1.99
CA ALA A 18 2.47 5.74 1.10
C ALA A 18 2.93 4.28 1.28
N VAL A 19 4.19 4.07 1.69
CA VAL A 19 4.79 2.74 1.90
C VAL A 19 4.43 2.14 3.26
N ILE A 20 4.05 2.97 4.24
CA ILE A 20 3.43 2.49 5.48
C ILE A 20 1.98 2.18 5.15
N THR A 21 1.69 0.91 4.88
CA THR A 21 0.35 0.33 4.71
C THR A 21 -0.65 1.02 5.64
N MET A 22 -1.72 1.60 5.09
CA MET A 22 -2.76 2.28 5.89
C MET A 22 -3.53 1.27 6.71
N SER A 23 -3.07 1.01 7.95
CA SER A 23 -3.78 0.19 8.91
C SER A 23 -5.16 0.81 9.22
N PHE A 24 -6.11 -0.03 9.62
CA PHE A 24 -7.47 0.38 10.01
C PHE A 24 -7.47 1.66 10.88
N ALA A 25 -6.55 1.72 11.86
CA ALA A 25 -6.40 2.84 12.78
C ALA A 25 -6.15 4.18 12.08
N VAL A 26 -5.32 4.17 11.05
CA VAL A 26 -4.97 5.38 10.27
C VAL A 26 -6.11 5.75 9.33
N LYS A 27 -6.75 4.77 8.68
CA LYS A 27 -7.95 5.01 7.85
C LYS A 27 -9.06 5.67 8.64
N LEU A 28 -9.35 5.14 9.82
CA LEU A 28 -10.38 5.68 10.70
C LEU A 28 -10.08 7.11 11.11
N ARG A 29 -8.81 7.40 11.48
CA ARG A 29 -8.36 8.75 11.81
C ARG A 29 -8.55 9.71 10.63
N ASN A 30 -8.14 9.31 9.43
CA ASN A 30 -8.26 10.13 8.23
C ASN A 30 -9.73 10.42 7.89
N LEU A 31 -10.63 9.43 8.00
CA LEU A 31 -12.06 9.64 7.80
C LEU A 31 -12.61 10.66 8.81
N ARG A 32 -12.19 10.59 10.08
CA ARG A 32 -12.57 11.55 11.11
C ARG A 32 -12.04 12.96 10.79
N ASP A 33 -10.77 13.08 10.42
CA ASP A 33 -10.12 14.36 10.13
C ASP A 33 -10.72 15.02 8.88
N ASN A 34 -11.07 14.25 7.84
CA ASN A 34 -11.74 14.75 6.62
C ASN A 34 -13.13 15.32 6.90
N GLN A 35 -13.79 14.88 7.97
CA GLN A 35 -15.07 15.43 8.43
C GLN A 35 -14.88 16.60 9.42
N ASN A 36 -13.63 17.00 9.71
CA ASN A 36 -13.27 17.97 10.73
C ASN A 36 -13.83 17.63 12.13
N TRP A 37 -13.95 16.34 12.45
CA TRP A 37 -14.49 15.91 13.74
C TRP A 37 -13.41 15.73 14.78
N LEU A 38 -13.69 16.14 16.02
CA LEU A 38 -12.85 15.77 17.16
C LEU A 38 -13.13 14.31 17.57
N GLN A 39 -12.15 13.64 18.20
CA GLN A 39 -12.36 12.28 18.73
C GLN A 39 -13.56 12.20 19.70
N LYS A 40 -13.82 13.27 20.47
CA LYS A 40 -15.02 13.36 21.34
C LYS A 40 -16.33 13.37 20.55
N THR A 41 -16.33 13.96 19.35
CA THR A 41 -17.50 14.04 18.47
C THR A 41 -17.80 12.67 17.87
N LEU A 42 -16.78 12.00 17.32
CA LEU A 42 -16.91 10.63 16.82
C LEU A 42 -17.34 9.66 17.95
N ALA A 43 -16.78 9.82 19.15
CA ALA A 43 -17.16 9.03 20.32
C ALA A 43 -18.65 9.14 20.64
N LYS A 44 -19.23 10.35 20.61
CA LYS A 44 -20.67 10.58 20.81
C LYS A 44 -21.51 9.89 19.73
N MET A 45 -21.13 10.01 18.46
CA MET A 45 -21.84 9.36 17.34
C MET A 45 -21.81 7.83 17.45
N MET A 46 -20.69 7.28 17.92
CA MET A 46 -20.50 5.84 18.09
C MET A 46 -21.10 5.28 19.38
N ASN A 47 -21.58 6.14 20.28
CA ASN A 47 -21.92 5.79 21.67
C ASN A 47 -20.78 5.04 22.38
N LEU A 48 -19.55 5.55 22.24
CA LEU A 48 -18.33 5.00 22.84
C LEU A 48 -17.63 6.06 23.69
N HIS A 49 -16.77 5.62 24.62
CA HIS A 49 -15.91 6.55 25.35
C HIS A 49 -14.80 7.11 24.44
N ARG A 50 -14.45 8.39 24.60
CA ARG A 50 -13.39 9.06 23.81
C ARG A 50 -12.05 8.32 23.87
N SER A 51 -11.70 7.73 25.02
CA SER A 51 -10.48 6.93 25.16
C SER A 51 -10.48 5.68 24.28
N LYS A 52 -11.65 5.05 24.05
CA LYS A 52 -11.78 3.90 23.15
C LYS A 52 -11.47 4.31 21.71
N ILE A 53 -12.04 5.43 21.24
CA ILE A 53 -11.71 5.99 19.92
C ILE A 53 -10.21 6.27 19.78
N SER A 54 -9.59 6.91 20.78
CA SER A 54 -8.16 7.19 20.76
C SER A 54 -7.30 5.92 20.71
N ARG A 55 -7.66 4.86 21.44
CA ARG A 55 -6.94 3.58 21.40
C ARG A 55 -7.11 2.87 20.07
N ILE A 56 -8.29 2.96 19.45
CA ILE A 56 -8.55 2.43 18.12
C ILE A 56 -7.71 3.18 17.07
N GLU A 57 -7.75 4.51 17.06
CA GLU A 57 -6.98 5.33 16.11
C GLU A 57 -5.46 5.25 16.30
N THR A 58 -4.98 4.70 17.42
CA THR A 58 -3.55 4.44 17.67
C THR A 58 -3.17 2.97 17.47
N GLY A 59 -4.11 2.11 17.07
CA GLY A 59 -3.88 0.68 16.86
C GLY A 59 -3.72 -0.13 18.16
N LYS A 60 -3.92 0.48 19.34
CA LYS A 60 -3.83 -0.19 20.64
C LYS A 60 -5.02 -1.09 20.96
N VAL A 61 -6.13 -0.91 20.24
CA VAL A 61 -7.37 -1.71 20.36
C VAL A 61 -7.93 -1.94 18.97
N ILE A 62 -8.24 -3.20 18.66
CA ILE A 62 -8.96 -3.58 17.45
C ILE A 62 -10.47 -3.55 17.80
N PRO A 63 -11.32 -2.86 17.02
CA PRO A 63 -12.75 -2.87 17.26
C PRO A 63 -13.36 -4.23 16.88
N ASP A 64 -14.41 -4.62 17.60
CA ASP A 64 -15.25 -5.75 17.21
C ASP A 64 -16.05 -5.47 15.93
N TYR A 65 -16.64 -6.52 15.35
CA TYR A 65 -17.40 -6.43 14.10
C TYR A 65 -18.58 -5.45 14.19
N GLN A 66 -19.32 -5.42 15.30
CA GLN A 66 -20.45 -4.51 15.48
C GLN A 66 -20.01 -3.04 15.49
N THR A 67 -18.90 -2.75 16.18
CA THR A 67 -18.28 -1.43 16.22
C THR A 67 -17.78 -1.02 14.84
N LEU A 68 -17.24 -1.96 14.06
CA LEU A 68 -16.81 -1.73 12.69
C LEU A 68 -17.97 -1.36 11.75
N VAL A 69 -19.08 -2.09 11.82
CA VAL A 69 -20.29 -1.79 11.05
C VAL A 69 -20.81 -0.40 11.39
N LYS A 70 -20.85 -0.03 12.66
CA LYS A 70 -21.25 1.33 13.08
C LYS A 70 -20.32 2.42 12.55
N PHE A 71 -19.01 2.17 12.47
CA PHE A 71 -18.10 3.13 11.84
C PHE A 71 -18.46 3.31 10.36
N ALA A 72 -18.72 2.21 9.64
CA ALA A 72 -19.12 2.26 8.24
C ALA A 72 -20.41 3.07 8.03
N GLU A 73 -21.41 2.90 8.91
CA GLU A 73 -22.65 3.67 8.91
C GLU A 73 -22.42 5.16 9.17
N VAL A 74 -21.65 5.50 10.21
CA VAL A 74 -21.35 6.89 10.60
C VAL A 74 -20.62 7.63 9.47
N PHE A 75 -19.68 6.97 8.80
CA PHE A 75 -18.94 7.56 7.69
C PHE A 75 -19.62 7.40 6.33
N LYS A 76 -20.75 6.68 6.26
CA LYS A 76 -21.49 6.37 5.03
C LYS A 76 -20.61 5.72 3.96
N ILE A 77 -19.85 4.71 4.38
CA ILE A 77 -18.93 3.93 3.54
C ILE A 77 -19.25 2.44 3.65
N GLU A 78 -18.72 1.64 2.73
CA GLU A 78 -18.75 0.19 2.87
C GLU A 78 -17.78 -0.28 3.96
N LYS A 79 -18.23 -1.22 4.80
CA LYS A 79 -17.44 -1.79 5.89
C LYS A 79 -16.10 -2.36 5.42
N ASP A 80 -16.08 -2.92 4.21
CA ASP A 80 -14.89 -3.54 3.63
C ASP A 80 -13.79 -2.50 3.40
N TYR A 81 -14.12 -1.23 3.14
CA TYR A 81 -13.12 -0.17 2.97
C TYR A 81 -12.25 0.04 4.22
N LEU A 82 -12.84 -0.13 5.40
CA LEU A 82 -12.14 0.02 6.68
C LEU A 82 -11.16 -1.13 6.94
N VAL A 83 -11.52 -2.35 6.55
CA VAL A 83 -10.77 -3.59 6.82
C VAL A 83 -9.76 -3.90 5.74
N MET A 84 -10.04 -3.51 4.50
CA MET A 84 -9.05 -3.51 3.44
C MET A 84 -7.78 -2.87 3.99
N GLU A 85 -6.67 -3.58 4.02
CA GLU A 85 -5.42 -2.85 3.94
C GLU A 85 -5.44 -2.14 2.58
N LEU A 86 -4.89 -0.93 2.49
CA LEU A 86 -4.48 -0.44 1.17
C LEU A 86 -3.29 -1.29 0.72
N ASP A 87 -3.51 -2.59 0.57
CA ASP A 87 -2.84 -3.39 -0.42
C ASP A 87 -3.59 -3.19 -1.73
N GLN A 88 -3.57 -1.93 -2.21
CA GLN A 88 -3.84 -1.64 -3.61
C GLN A 88 -2.64 -2.01 -4.49
N GLN A 89 -1.88 -3.04 -4.09
CA GLN A 89 -1.17 -3.92 -5.01
C GLN A 89 -1.73 -5.36 -5.02
N ASN A 90 -2.67 -5.76 -4.13
CA ASN A 90 -3.23 -7.12 -4.11
C ASN A 90 -4.77 -7.24 -3.98
N ARG A 91 -5.55 -6.18 -4.23
CA ARG A 91 -6.89 -6.43 -4.79
C ARG A 91 -6.69 -6.93 -6.22
N LYS A 92 -6.72 -8.25 -6.40
CA LYS A 92 -7.01 -8.87 -7.70
C LYS A 92 -8.18 -8.09 -8.30
N PRO A 93 -8.01 -7.41 -9.44
CA PRO A 93 -9.16 -7.02 -10.21
C PRO A 93 -9.72 -8.33 -10.74
N GLU A 94 -10.84 -8.79 -10.20
CA GLU A 94 -11.70 -9.67 -10.97
C GLU A 94 -12.09 -8.88 -12.22
N ASN A 95 -11.42 -9.21 -13.31
CA ASN A 95 -11.69 -8.84 -14.69
C ASN A 95 -11.66 -7.34 -15.01
N LYS A 96 -10.48 -6.73 -14.84
CA LYS A 96 -9.85 -5.98 -15.93
C LYS A 96 -8.38 -6.35 -15.96
N GLY A 97 -7.97 -7.01 -17.03
CA GLY A 97 -6.58 -7.37 -17.25
C GLY A 97 -5.69 -6.14 -17.08
N TYR A 98 -4.78 -6.20 -16.11
CA TYR A 98 -3.59 -5.37 -16.09
C TYR A 98 -2.43 -6.09 -16.81
N LEU A 99 -2.76 -6.78 -17.90
CA LEU A 99 -2.16 -6.34 -19.15
C LEU A 99 -2.92 -5.07 -19.52
N ALA A 100 -2.47 -3.92 -19.01
CA ALA A 100 -2.70 -2.71 -19.79
C ALA A 100 -2.21 -3.08 -21.19
N LYS A 101 -3.10 -3.03 -22.18
CA LYS A 101 -2.81 -3.23 -23.61
C LYS A 101 -1.80 -2.20 -24.15
N GLU A 102 -1.00 -1.59 -23.30
CA GLU A 102 0.02 -0.59 -23.62
C GLU A 102 1.45 -1.12 -23.46
N SER A 103 1.70 -2.38 -23.05
CA SER A 103 3.08 -2.86 -22.83
C SER A 103 3.37 -4.34 -23.10
N LEU A 104 2.52 -5.06 -23.86
CA LEU A 104 2.94 -6.36 -24.43
C LEU A 104 4.08 -6.22 -25.47
N GLU A 105 4.46 -4.98 -25.78
CA GLU A 105 5.48 -4.59 -26.75
C GLU A 105 6.66 -3.82 -26.14
N ASP A 106 6.75 -3.70 -24.80
CA ASP A 106 7.96 -3.12 -24.20
C ASP A 106 9.12 -4.13 -24.36
N PRO A 107 10.12 -3.82 -25.21
CA PRO A 107 11.20 -4.77 -25.50
C PRO A 107 12.00 -5.13 -24.24
N GLU A 108 12.12 -4.21 -23.29
CA GLU A 108 12.85 -4.44 -22.04
C GLU A 108 12.09 -5.42 -21.14
N LEU A 109 10.77 -5.29 -21.03
CA LEU A 109 9.95 -6.22 -20.25
C LEU A 109 9.93 -7.63 -20.86
N VAL A 110 9.91 -7.72 -22.20
CA VAL A 110 10.02 -9.00 -22.89
C VAL A 110 11.38 -9.66 -22.60
N MET A 111 12.47 -8.90 -22.69
CA MET A 111 13.81 -9.40 -22.36
C MET A 111 13.93 -9.84 -20.90
N ILE A 112 13.38 -9.06 -19.96
CA ILE A 112 13.35 -9.41 -18.54
C ILE A 112 12.54 -10.70 -18.32
N SER A 113 11.36 -10.83 -18.93
CA SER A 113 10.54 -12.05 -18.81
C SER A 113 11.30 -13.28 -19.31
N GLN A 114 11.92 -13.19 -20.48
CA GLN A 114 12.74 -14.28 -21.04
C GLN A 114 13.93 -14.64 -20.14
N LEU A 115 14.60 -13.65 -19.53
CA LEU A 115 15.68 -13.88 -18.57
C LEU A 115 15.17 -14.64 -17.34
N LEU A 116 14.03 -14.21 -16.77
CA LEU A 116 13.47 -14.84 -15.57
C LEU A 116 12.87 -16.23 -15.83
N GLU A 117 12.49 -16.52 -17.08
CA GLU A 117 12.12 -17.88 -17.51
C GLU A 117 13.34 -18.81 -17.57
N LYS A 118 14.48 -18.29 -18.05
CA LYS A 118 15.74 -19.05 -18.12
C LYS A 118 16.40 -19.25 -16.76
N GLU A 119 16.24 -18.28 -15.85
CA GLU A 119 16.90 -18.25 -14.54
C GLU A 119 15.87 -18.25 -13.39
N PRO A 120 15.30 -19.41 -13.03
CA PRO A 120 14.22 -19.50 -12.03
C PRO A 120 14.68 -19.10 -10.60
N GLU A 121 15.94 -19.33 -10.26
CA GLU A 121 16.49 -18.90 -8.96
C GLU A 121 16.63 -17.38 -8.87
N LEU A 122 17.02 -16.72 -9.97
CA LEU A 122 17.04 -15.26 -10.04
C LEU A 122 15.63 -14.69 -9.82
N LYS A 123 14.62 -15.28 -10.46
CA LYS A 123 13.21 -14.90 -10.24
C LYS A 123 12.81 -15.01 -8.77
N LYS A 124 13.14 -16.11 -8.11
CA LYS A 124 12.84 -16.33 -6.69
C LYS A 124 13.54 -15.28 -5.80
N ILE A 125 14.82 -15.03 -6.04
CA ILE A 125 15.61 -14.03 -5.29
C ILE A 125 15.05 -12.62 -5.49
N LEU A 126 14.66 -12.25 -6.70
CA LEU A 126 14.06 -10.93 -6.96
C LEU A 126 12.72 -10.75 -6.25
N VAL A 127 11.92 -11.82 -6.16
CA VAL A 127 10.70 -11.83 -5.34
C VAL A 127 11.04 -11.65 -3.86
N GLU A 128 12.01 -12.40 -3.33
CA GLU A 128 12.45 -12.28 -1.93
C GLU A 128 12.97 -10.87 -1.64
N LEU A 129 13.79 -10.31 -2.52
CA LEU A 129 14.30 -8.94 -2.44
C LEU A 129 13.16 -7.92 -2.39
N HIS A 130 12.13 -8.09 -3.24
CA HIS A 130 10.94 -7.24 -3.24
C HIS A 130 10.17 -7.33 -1.93
N LEU A 131 10.14 -8.48 -1.26
CA LEU A 131 9.45 -8.64 0.02
C LEU A 131 10.25 -8.06 1.21
N MET A 132 11.53 -7.72 1.04
CA MET A 132 12.34 -7.14 2.12
C MET A 132 11.90 -5.73 2.51
N ALA A 133 12.19 -5.35 3.76
CA ALA A 133 11.99 -4.00 4.27
C ALA A 133 12.71 -2.94 3.39
N PRO A 134 12.13 -1.74 3.17
CA PRO A 134 12.60 -0.79 2.15
C PRO A 134 14.09 -0.43 2.23
N LYS A 135 14.61 -0.19 3.44
CA LYS A 135 16.04 0.12 3.64
C LYS A 135 16.96 -1.04 3.23
N ARG A 136 16.55 -2.27 3.54
CA ARG A 136 17.31 -3.49 3.24
C ARG A 136 17.23 -3.83 1.75
N ARG A 137 16.05 -3.67 1.15
CA ARG A 137 15.85 -3.79 -0.30
C ARG A 137 16.72 -2.81 -1.09
N ALA A 138 16.71 -1.53 -0.70
CA ALA A 138 17.52 -0.50 -1.34
C ALA A 138 19.01 -0.84 -1.25
N PHE A 139 19.49 -1.24 -0.07
CA PHE A 139 20.87 -1.67 0.11
C PHE A 139 21.29 -2.78 -0.85
N TYR A 140 20.51 -3.87 -0.97
CA TYR A 140 20.87 -4.96 -1.88
C TYR A 140 20.67 -4.61 -3.36
N ALA A 141 19.68 -3.79 -3.70
CA ALA A 141 19.51 -3.28 -5.06
C ALA A 141 20.74 -2.46 -5.48
N ASP A 142 21.24 -1.58 -4.62
CA ASP A 142 22.44 -0.78 -4.87
C ASP A 142 23.69 -1.67 -5.05
N GLN A 143 23.81 -2.75 -4.28
CA GLN A 143 24.90 -3.72 -4.45
C GLN A 143 24.82 -4.42 -5.82
N VAL A 144 23.64 -4.90 -6.23
CA VAL A 144 23.44 -5.53 -7.55
C VAL A 144 23.75 -4.54 -8.67
N ILE A 145 23.26 -3.30 -8.58
CA ILE A 145 23.54 -2.24 -9.56
C ILE A 145 25.04 -1.96 -9.64
N SER A 146 25.71 -1.85 -8.50
CA SER A 146 27.16 -1.61 -8.44
C SER A 146 27.94 -2.74 -9.10
N LEU A 147 27.63 -3.99 -8.78
CA LEU A 147 28.30 -5.16 -9.34
C LEU A 147 28.18 -5.24 -10.86
N ILE A 148 26.98 -4.99 -11.40
CA ILE A 148 26.73 -5.04 -12.84
C ILE A 148 27.45 -3.89 -13.56
N LYS A 149 27.33 -2.64 -13.06
CA LYS A 149 27.99 -1.45 -13.65
C LYS A 149 29.51 -1.44 -13.53
N VAL A 150 30.06 -2.14 -12.54
CA VAL A 150 31.52 -2.30 -12.40
C VAL A 150 32.04 -3.27 -13.47
N ASN A 151 31.27 -4.31 -13.79
CA ASN A 151 31.67 -5.30 -14.79
C ASN A 151 31.65 -4.73 -16.23
N GLU A 152 30.70 -3.84 -16.55
CA GLU A 152 30.65 -3.14 -17.84
C GLU A 152 31.93 -2.33 -18.12
N ARG A 153 32.48 -1.67 -17.09
CA ARG A 153 33.72 -0.87 -17.19
C ARG A 153 35.00 -1.69 -17.41
N HIS A 154 34.97 -2.99 -17.15
CA HIS A 154 36.09 -3.90 -17.41
C HIS A 154 36.04 -4.48 -18.83
N LEU A 155 34.86 -4.61 -19.44
CA LEU A 155 34.69 -5.08 -20.82
C LEU A 155 35.08 -4.01 -21.85
N ASP A 156 34.90 -2.73 -21.55
CA ASP A 156 35.34 -1.61 -22.42
C ASP A 156 36.87 -1.41 -22.48
N LYS A 157 37.64 -2.16 -21.68
CA LYS A 157 39.11 -2.03 -21.57
C LYS A 157 39.89 -3.25 -22.09
N MET A 158 39.22 -4.23 -22.67
CA MET A 158 39.83 -5.38 -23.36
C MET A 158 39.62 -5.24 -24.87
#